data_AF-C0EM32-F1
#
_entry.id   AF-C0EM32-F1
#
_cell.length_a   1.000
_cell.length_b   1.000
_cell.length_c   1.000
_cell.angle_alpha   90.00
_cell.angle_beta   90.00
_cell.angle_gamma   90.00
#
_symmetry.space_group_name_H-M   'P 1'
#
loop_
_entity.id
_entity.type
_entity.pdbx_description
1 polymer ?
#
loop_
_entity_poly.entity_id
_entity_poly.type
_entity_poly.pdbx_seq_one_letter_code
_entity_poly.pdbx_strand_id
1 'polypeptide(L)'
;MFANFDLGVFLLAVLPVLLAITVREVARGYTARYWGDHTGEQFGRLTLNPLPHIDPVGTIVVPLVCLMIGSFLFGWARPMPIDSRNFRDPRRAWRWVSISGPIANLILAFFWGLCRRIVRVCA
;
A
#
# COMPACT_ATOMS: atom_id res chain seq x y z
N MET A 1 19.35 -19.31 -0.63
CA MET A 1 18.21 -18.44 -0.27
C MET A 1 17.01 -18.58 -1.22
N PHE A 2 17.21 -18.94 -2.51
CA PHE A 2 16.12 -19.13 -3.50
C PHE A 2 15.73 -20.61 -3.78
N ALA A 3 16.18 -21.58 -2.99
CA ALA A 3 16.05 -23.01 -3.30
C ALA A 3 14.63 -23.60 -3.12
N ASN A 4 13.68 -22.83 -2.57
CA ASN A 4 12.28 -23.23 -2.40
C ASN A 4 11.35 -22.09 -2.83
N PHE A 5 11.55 -21.55 -4.03
CA PHE A 5 10.63 -20.56 -4.59
C PHE A 5 9.37 -21.29 -5.07
N ASP A 6 8.42 -21.47 -4.16
CA ASP A 6 7.10 -21.99 -4.51
C ASP A 6 6.30 -20.87 -5.18
N LEU A 7 6.19 -20.96 -6.51
CA LEU A 7 5.45 -20.00 -7.32
C LEU A 7 4.00 -19.86 -6.83
N GLY A 8 3.40 -20.92 -6.30
CA GLY A 8 2.04 -20.90 -5.76
C GLY A 8 1.94 -20.02 -4.51
N VAL A 9 2.89 -20.15 -3.57
CA VAL A 9 2.93 -19.31 -2.37
C VAL A 9 3.23 -17.85 -2.72
N PHE A 10 4.11 -17.61 -3.70
CA PHE A 10 4.41 -16.26 -4.17
C PHE A 10 3.17 -15.56 -4.74
N LEU A 11 2.44 -16.22 -5.65
CA LEU A 11 1.22 -15.67 -6.24
C LEU A 11 0.14 -15.41 -5.19
N LEU A 12 0.01 -16.30 -4.20
CA LEU A 12 -0.91 -16.12 -3.07
C LEU A 12 -0.52 -14.95 -2.17
N ALA A 13 0.78 -14.67 -2.01
CA ALA A 13 1.28 -13.57 -1.20
C ALA A 13 1.19 -12.19 -1.89
N VAL A 14 1.15 -12.14 -3.22
CA VAL A 14 1.04 -10.87 -3.97
C VAL A 14 -0.26 -10.13 -3.63
N LEU A 15 -1.39 -10.85 -3.54
CA LEU A 15 -2.69 -10.26 -3.24
C LEU A 15 -2.77 -9.53 -1.88
N PRO A 16 -2.42 -10.14 -0.73
CA PRO A 16 -2.41 -9.47 0.56
C PRO A 16 -1.44 -8.30 0.62
N VAL A 17 -0.29 -8.40 -0.07
CA VAL A 17 0.70 -7.30 -0.13
C VAL A 17 0.17 -6.11 -0.91
N LEU A 18 -0.43 -6.34 -2.07
CA LEU A 18 -1.06 -5.27 -2.85
C LEU A 18 -2.17 -4.59 -2.05
N LEU A 19 -3.01 -5.38 -1.37
CA LEU A 19 -4.08 -4.87 -0.53
C LEU A 19 -3.54 -4.06 0.66
N ALA A 20 -2.43 -4.51 1.27
CA ALA A 20 -1.76 -3.75 2.32
C ALA A 20 -1.29 -2.37 1.84
N ILE A 21 -0.69 -2.32 0.64
CA ILE A 21 -0.24 -1.05 0.06
C ILE A 21 -1.43 -0.14 -0.25
N THR A 22 -2.50 -0.65 -0.87
CA THR A 22 -3.67 0.17 -1.22
C THR A 22 -4.38 0.71 0.01
N VAL A 23 -4.68 -0.14 0.99
CA VAL A 23 -5.38 0.27 2.21
C VAL A 23 -4.56 1.29 3.00
N ARG A 24 -3.23 1.15 3.04
CA ARG A 24 -2.33 2.13 3.65
C ARG A 24 -2.43 3.50 2.99
N GLU A 25 -2.39 3.56 1.67
CA GLU A 25 -2.44 4.83 0.92
C GLU A 25 -3.84 5.46 0.98
N VAL A 26 -4.90 4.65 0.93
CA VAL A 26 -6.28 5.12 1.13
C VAL A 26 -6.48 5.66 2.54
N ALA A 27 -5.95 5.00 3.58
CA ALA A 27 -6.02 5.49 4.96
C ALA A 27 -5.31 6.84 5.14
N ARG A 28 -4.15 7.03 4.49
CA ARG A 28 -3.45 8.33 4.44
C ARG A 28 -4.27 9.40 3.74
N GLY A 29 -4.85 9.08 2.58
CA GLY A 29 -5.74 10.00 1.85
C GLY A 29 -6.98 10.38 2.67
N TYR A 30 -7.58 9.41 3.36
CA TYR A 30 -8.75 9.65 4.21
C TYR A 30 -8.41 10.53 5.42
N THR A 31 -7.26 10.29 6.06
CA THR A 31 -6.78 11.16 7.14
C THR A 31 -6.43 12.56 6.63
N ALA A 32 -5.80 12.70 5.47
CA ALA A 32 -5.53 14.00 4.85
C ALA A 32 -6.84 14.77 4.58
N ARG A 33 -7.86 14.10 4.03
CA ARG A 33 -9.21 14.63 3.82
C ARG A 33 -9.84 15.12 5.12
N TYR A 34 -9.77 14.32 6.18
CA TYR A 34 -10.29 14.69 7.50
C TYR A 34 -9.65 15.99 8.04
N TRP A 35 -8.36 16.22 7.73
CA TRP A 35 -7.63 17.44 8.12
C TRP A 35 -7.80 18.62 7.15
N GLY A 36 -8.57 18.45 6.07
CA GLY A 36 -8.92 19.51 5.11
C GLY A 36 -8.33 19.34 3.71
N ASP A 37 -7.43 18.39 3.50
CA ASP A 37 -6.79 18.17 2.20
C ASP A 37 -7.59 17.22 1.31
N HIS A 38 -8.29 17.79 0.32
CA HIS A 38 -9.10 17.04 -0.63
C HIS A 38 -8.32 16.65 -1.90
N THR A 39 -7.01 16.91 -1.96
CA THR A 39 -6.16 16.65 -3.14
C THR A 39 -6.30 15.20 -3.62
N GLY A 40 -6.21 14.22 -2.71
CA GLY A 40 -6.34 12.80 -3.07
C GLY A 40 -7.72 12.40 -3.62
N GLU A 41 -8.79 13.07 -3.18
CA GLU A 41 -10.15 12.88 -3.70
C GLU A 41 -10.32 13.55 -5.06
N GLN A 42 -9.78 14.76 -5.23
CA GLN A 42 -9.78 15.49 -6.50
C GLN A 42 -9.04 14.76 -7.61
N PHE A 43 -7.96 14.04 -7.27
CA PHE A 43 -7.25 13.18 -8.22
C PHE A 43 -7.91 11.80 -8.43
N GLY A 44 -9.07 11.53 -7.81
CA GLY A 44 -9.78 10.26 -7.93
C GLY A 44 -9.02 9.05 -7.37
N ARG A 45 -8.03 9.29 -6.48
CA ARG A 45 -7.17 8.23 -5.92
C ARG A 45 -7.68 7.65 -4.61
N LEU A 46 -8.76 8.20 -4.06
CA LEU A 46 -9.39 7.72 -2.83
C LEU A 46 -10.29 6.50 -3.12
N THR A 47 -9.68 5.44 -3.65
CA THR A 47 -10.35 4.22 -4.10
C THR A 47 -9.59 2.98 -3.63
N LEU A 48 -10.32 1.92 -3.30
CA LEU A 48 -9.74 0.62 -2.95
C LEU A 48 -9.23 -0.15 -4.18
N ASN A 49 -9.36 0.43 -5.38
CA ASN A 49 -8.81 -0.15 -6.59
C ASN A 49 -7.26 -0.06 -6.58
N PRO A 50 -6.53 -1.19 -6.68
CA PRO A 50 -5.07 -1.20 -6.76
C PRO A 50 -4.52 -0.61 -8.06
N LEU A 51 -5.26 -0.67 -9.16
CA LEU A 51 -4.82 -0.22 -10.48
C LEU A 51 -4.31 1.24 -10.50
N PRO A 52 -5.05 2.25 -9.97
CA PRO A 52 -4.59 3.64 -9.96
C PRO A 52 -3.40 3.91 -9.03
N HIS A 53 -3.08 2.96 -8.14
CA HIS A 53 -1.94 3.06 -7.21
C HIS A 53 -0.66 2.43 -7.78
N ILE A 54 -0.74 1.66 -8.86
CA ILE A 54 0.41 1.04 -9.51
C ILE A 54 1.03 2.05 -10.48
N ASP A 55 2.35 2.26 -10.38
CA ASP A 55 3.10 3.07 -11.35
C ASP A 55 3.69 2.15 -12.43
N PRO A 56 3.25 2.23 -13.70
CA PRO A 56 3.73 1.34 -14.76
C PRO A 56 5.24 1.45 -14.99
N VAL A 57 5.85 2.60 -14.69
CA VAL A 57 7.31 2.78 -14.81
C VAL A 57 8.02 2.02 -13.68
N GLY A 58 7.61 2.24 -12.44
CA GLY A 58 8.21 1.62 -11.26
C GLY A 58 7.93 0.12 -11.13
N THR A 59 6.86 -0.39 -11.74
CA THR A 59 6.39 -1.77 -11.58
C THR A 59 6.79 -2.69 -12.74
N ILE A 60 7.09 -2.13 -13.93
CA ILE A 60 7.43 -2.93 -15.13
C ILE A 60 8.84 -2.61 -15.61
N VAL A 61 9.20 -1.34 -15.78
CA VAL A 61 10.49 -0.95 -16.39
C VAL A 61 11.65 -1.22 -15.44
N VAL A 62 11.53 -0.80 -14.18
CA VAL A 62 12.60 -0.94 -13.18
C VAL A 62 12.90 -2.41 -12.87
N PRO A 63 11.92 -3.29 -12.63
CA PRO A 63 12.19 -4.71 -12.42
C PRO A 63 12.84 -5.39 -13.62
N LEU A 64 12.45 -5.02 -14.84
CA LEU A 64 13.00 -5.61 -16.07
C LEU A 64 14.46 -5.21 -16.28
N VAL A 65 14.81 -3.95 -16.01
CA VAL A 65 16.20 -3.49 -16.02
C VAL A 65 17.02 -4.14 -14.88
N CYS A 66 16.47 -4.23 -13.68
CA CYS A 66 17.13 -4.92 -12.56
C CYS A 66 17.41 -6.40 -12.85
N LEU A 67 16.46 -7.09 -13.51
CA LEU A 67 16.63 -8.47 -13.97
C LEU A 67 17.73 -8.60 -15.03
N MET A 68 17.85 -7.64 -15.95
CA MET A 68 18.92 -7.61 -16.96
C MET A 68 20.31 -7.36 -16.34
N ILE A 69 20.38 -6.59 -15.25
CA ILE A 69 21.65 -6.27 -14.55
C ILE A 69 21.97 -7.33 -13.47
N GLY A 70 21.06 -8.27 -13.18
CA GLY A 70 21.23 -9.27 -12.12
C GLY A 70 21.21 -8.68 -10.70
N SER A 71 20.66 -7.48 -10.55
CA SER A 71 20.61 -6.72 -9.30
C SER A 71 19.33 -7.00 -8.50
N PHE A 72 19.27 -6.47 -7.28
CA PHE A 72 18.11 -6.56 -6.40
C PHE A 72 16.83 -6.09 -7.11
N LEU A 73 15.75 -6.88 -7.01
CA LEU A 73 14.44 -6.54 -7.59
C LEU A 73 13.85 -5.35 -6.83
N PHE A 74 13.77 -4.21 -7.51
CA PHE A 74 13.25 -2.97 -6.94
C PHE A 74 12.06 -2.47 -7.77
N GLY A 75 11.02 -2.03 -7.08
CA GLY A 75 9.84 -1.43 -7.69
C GLY A 75 9.07 -0.62 -6.66
N TRP A 76 8.41 0.45 -7.10
CA TRP A 76 7.61 1.31 -6.22
C TRP A 76 6.22 1.56 -6.81
N ALA A 77 5.26 1.70 -5.89
CA ALA A 77 3.90 2.13 -6.22
C ALA A 77 3.82 3.66 -6.24
N ARG A 78 2.81 4.20 -6.93
CA ARG A 78 2.55 5.64 -6.99
C ARG A 78 1.95 6.10 -5.65
N PRO A 79 2.64 6.95 -4.87
CA PRO A 79 2.15 7.35 -3.55
C PRO A 79 0.92 8.28 -3.63
N MET A 80 0.15 8.31 -2.54
CA MET A 80 -1.01 9.22 -2.43
C MET A 80 -0.54 10.68 -2.39
N PRO A 81 -1.06 11.56 -3.27
CA PRO A 81 -0.72 12.97 -3.24
C PRO A 81 -1.36 13.63 -2.02
N ILE A 82 -0.54 14.31 -1.22
CA ILE A 82 -0.95 15.04 -0.02
C ILE A 82 -0.40 16.46 -0.14
N ASP A 83 -1.28 17.47 -0.06
CA ASP A 83 -0.88 18.87 -0.04
C ASP A 83 -1.07 19.47 1.36
N SER A 84 0.04 19.73 2.03
CA SER A 84 0.01 20.28 3.38
C SER A 84 -0.51 21.71 3.48
N ARG A 85 -0.60 22.43 2.35
CA ARG A 85 -1.14 23.80 2.29
C ARG A 85 -2.65 23.84 2.52
N ASN A 86 -3.35 22.73 2.27
CA ASN A 86 -4.79 22.61 2.47
C ASN A 86 -5.17 22.20 3.90
N PHE A 87 -4.21 21.90 4.77
CA PHE A 87 -4.50 21.48 6.13
C PHE A 87 -4.93 22.65 7.01
N ARG A 88 -5.98 22.41 7.81
CA ARG A 88 -6.43 23.35 8.86
C ARG A 88 -5.36 23.57 9.94
N ASP A 89 -4.68 22.50 10.34
CA ASP A 89 -3.53 22.54 11.26
C ASP A 89 -2.44 21.58 10.75
N PRO A 90 -1.42 22.09 10.04
CA PRO A 90 -0.39 21.26 9.41
C PRO A 90 0.37 20.38 10.40
N ARG A 91 0.62 20.86 11.63
CA ARG A 91 1.40 20.12 12.64
C ARG A 91 0.64 18.94 13.22
N ARG A 92 -0.67 19.06 13.39
CA ARG A 92 -1.52 17.95 13.82
C ARG A 92 -1.78 17.00 12.66
N ALA A 93 -2.11 17.53 11.48
CA ALA A 93 -2.37 16.74 10.29
C ALA A 93 -1.22 15.79 9.96
N TRP A 94 0.02 16.29 9.92
CA TRP A 94 1.19 15.46 9.63
C TRP A 94 1.41 14.31 10.62
N ARG A 95 1.13 14.53 11.92
CA ARG A 95 1.21 13.46 12.93
C ARG A 95 0.20 12.36 12.68
N TRP A 96 -1.04 12.71 12.35
CA TRP A 96 -2.08 11.71 12.08
C TRP A 96 -1.89 11.00 10.75
N VAL A 97 -1.45 11.71 9.71
CA VAL A 97 -1.20 11.15 8.37
C VAL A 97 0.03 10.21 8.38
N SER A 98 1.06 10.51 9.17
CA SER A 98 2.23 9.61 9.27
C SER A 98 1.88 8.31 10.01
N ILE A 99 1.02 8.38 11.04
CA ILE A 99 0.60 7.24 11.86
C ILE A 99 -0.52 6.42 11.18
N SER A 100 -1.35 7.03 10.33
CA SER A 100 -2.48 6.32 9.68
C SER A 100 -2.04 5.16 8.80
N GLY A 101 -0.90 5.30 8.12
CA GLY A 101 -0.32 4.22 7.31
C GLY A 101 0.04 2.98 8.13
N PRO A 102 0.91 3.08 9.16
CA PRO A 102 1.20 2.00 10.09
C PRO A 102 -0.04 1.38 10.73
N ILE A 103 -1.00 2.20 11.17
CA ILE A 103 -2.26 1.70 11.75
C ILE A 103 -3.04 0.86 10.75
N ALA A 104 -3.17 1.31 9.50
CA ALA A 104 -3.87 0.57 8.46
C ALA A 104 -3.24 -0.81 8.22
N ASN A 105 -1.91 -0.89 8.19
CA ASN A 105 -1.19 -2.16 8.07
C ASN A 105 -1.38 -3.06 9.28
N LEU A 106 -1.39 -2.52 10.50
CA LEU A 106 -1.61 -3.30 11.73
C LEU A 106 -3.02 -3.90 11.76
N ILE A 107 -4.04 -3.11 11.38
CA ILE A 107 -5.42 -3.59 11.26
C ILE A 107 -5.49 -4.73 10.24
N LEU A 108 -4.82 -4.57 9.09
CA LEU A 108 -4.83 -5.59 8.05
C LEU A 108 -4.06 -6.85 8.47
N ALA A 109 -2.93 -6.70 9.17
CA ALA A 109 -2.17 -7.82 9.71
C ALA A 109 -3.00 -8.62 10.73
N PHE A 110 -3.74 -7.93 11.60
CA PHE A 110 -4.67 -8.56 12.53
C PHE A 110 -5.79 -9.31 11.79
N PHE A 111 -6.38 -8.70 10.76
CA PHE A 111 -7.40 -9.31 9.91
C PHE A 111 -6.89 -10.60 9.24
N TRP A 112 -5.71 -10.59 8.62
CA TRP A 112 -5.10 -11.78 8.02
C TRP A 112 -4.75 -12.84 9.06
N GLY A 113 -4.27 -12.45 10.24
CA GLY A 113 -4.04 -13.35 11.36
C GLY A 113 -5.31 -14.07 11.80
N LEU A 114 -6.44 -13.35 11.85
CA LEU A 114 -7.73 -13.92 12.19
C LEU A 114 -8.24 -14.86 11.09
N CYS A 115 -8.15 -14.48 9.81
CA CYS A 115 -8.46 -15.36 8.68
C CYS A 115 -7.66 -16.66 8.72
N ARG A 116 -6.34 -16.59 8.97
CA ARG A 116 -5.49 -17.78 9.10
C ARG A 116 -5.95 -18.68 10.25
N ARG A 117 -6.38 -18.09 11.37
CA ARG A 117 -6.88 -18.86 12.52
C ARG A 117 -8.19 -19.57 12.17
N ILE A 118 -9.13 -18.91 11.50
CA ILE A 118 -10.41 -19.49 11.08
C ILE A 118 -10.19 -20.65 10.10
N VAL A 119 -9.36 -20.45 9.07
CA VAL A 119 -9.08 -21.49 8.07
C VAL A 119 -8.43 -22.72 8.71
N ARG A 120 -7.54 -22.55 9.69
CA ARG A 120 -6.96 -23.68 10.45
C ARG A 120 -7.94 -24.40 11.38
N VAL A 121 -9.04 -23.76 11.77
CA VAL A 121 -10.06 -24.36 12.63
C VAL A 121 -11.08 -25.15 11.80
N CYS A 122 -11.23 -24.83 10.51
CA CYS A 122 -12.17 -25.47 9.59
C CYS A 122 -11.55 -26.53 8.65
N ALA A 123 -10.23 -26.71 8.67
CA ALA A 123 -9.49 -27.70 7.88
C ALA A 123 -8.91 -28.78 8.79
#